data_AF-A0ABD2QHN2-F1
#
_entry.id   AF-A0ABD2QHN2-F1
#
_cell.length_a   1.000
_cell.length_b   1.000
_cell.length_c   1.000
_cell.angle_alpha   90.00
_cell.angle_beta   90.00
_cell.angle_gamma   90.00
#
_symmetry.space_group_name_H-M   'P 1'
#
loop_
_entity.id
_entity.type
_entity.pdbx_description
1 polymer ?
#
loop_
_entity_poly.entity_id
_entity_poly.type
_entity_poly.pdbx_seq_one_letter_code
_entity_poly.pdbx_strand_id
1 'polypeptide(L)'
;MVPVNKYHIDLIGNSDLFLDNLLLPLCTEISVIDEEDRSKLSEKLSLALGKQTTKTETQSDILTEILDALFLLCSSASSRNALRLKGTYFVLRDFHNFCIAQQQMDDSAWKRTTTEVEKVVDQLICEEKERPSEFHEKSLRSIAFDPVVVSKLDKINLDLD
;
A
#
# COMPACT_ATOMS: atom_id res chain seq x y z
N MET A 1 15.73 14.04 18.38
CA MET A 1 14.61 13.13 18.07
C MET A 1 14.46 13.05 16.55
N VAL A 2 14.58 11.86 15.97
CA VAL A 2 14.20 11.65 14.56
C VAL A 2 12.68 11.65 14.49
N PRO A 3 12.04 12.42 13.59
CA PRO A 3 10.58 12.37 13.44
C PRO A 3 10.16 10.94 13.11
N VAL A 4 9.12 10.46 13.81
CA VAL A 4 8.66 9.06 13.84
C VAL A 4 8.30 8.49 12.44
N ASN A 5 8.22 9.34 11.40
CA ASN A 5 7.88 8.96 10.03
C ASN A 5 8.97 9.18 8.97
N LYS A 6 10.22 9.43 9.37
CA LYS A 6 11.29 9.70 8.39
C LYS A 6 11.69 8.46 7.59
N TYR A 7 11.69 7.27 8.19
CA TYR A 7 12.27 6.08 7.58
C TYR A 7 11.52 5.60 6.32
N HIS A 8 10.19 5.65 6.29
CA HIS A 8 9.44 5.31 5.07
C HIS A 8 9.73 6.29 3.93
N ILE A 9 9.83 7.59 4.25
CA ILE A 9 10.19 8.60 3.26
C ILE A 9 11.61 8.38 2.74
N ASP A 10 12.56 8.07 3.63
CA ASP A 10 13.93 7.77 3.22
C ASP A 10 13.98 6.52 2.32
N LEU A 11 13.24 5.45 2.65
CA LEU A 11 13.15 4.24 1.82
C LEU A 11 12.53 4.49 0.44
N ILE A 12 11.47 5.30 0.38
CA ILE A 12 10.79 5.64 -0.88
C ILE A 12 11.60 6.68 -1.70
N GLY A 13 12.27 7.61 -1.02
CA GLY A 13 12.84 8.82 -1.60
C GLY A 13 14.33 8.75 -1.96
N ASN A 14 15.12 7.86 -1.33
CA ASN A 14 16.57 7.80 -1.56
C ASN A 14 16.94 7.25 -2.94
N SER A 15 16.12 6.38 -3.52
CA SER A 15 16.30 5.82 -4.85
C SER A 15 15.03 5.11 -5.29
N ASP A 16 14.76 5.07 -6.60
CA ASP A 16 13.64 4.28 -7.13
C ASP A 16 13.88 2.76 -6.98
N LEU A 17 15.13 2.32 -6.78
CA LEU A 17 15.50 0.91 -6.73
C LEU A 17 14.68 0.08 -5.73
N PHE A 18 14.46 0.60 -4.52
CA PHE A 18 13.69 -0.11 -3.49
C PHE A 18 12.24 -0.29 -3.91
N LEU A 19 11.58 0.80 -4.32
CA LEU A 19 10.19 0.79 -4.72
C LEU A 19 9.98 0.00 -6.03
N ASP A 20 10.88 0.15 -6.99
CA ASP A 20 10.88 -0.62 -8.24
C ASP A 20 10.93 -2.12 -7.98
N ASN A 21 11.78 -2.57 -7.04
CA ASN A 21 11.89 -4.00 -6.73
C ASN A 21 10.66 -4.55 -6.01
N LEU A 22 9.87 -3.71 -5.31
CA LEU A 22 8.56 -4.09 -4.78
C LEU A 22 7.48 -4.11 -5.87
N LEU A 23 7.52 -3.17 -6.82
CA LEU A 23 6.46 -3.01 -7.81
C LEU A 23 6.61 -3.87 -9.06
N LEU A 24 7.84 -4.22 -9.47
CA LEU A 24 8.09 -5.05 -10.65
C LEU A 24 7.38 -6.42 -10.63
N PRO A 25 7.37 -7.16 -9.51
CA PRO A 25 6.62 -8.42 -9.42
C PRO A 25 5.12 -8.26 -9.65
N LEU A 26 4.59 -7.05 -9.45
CA LEU A 26 3.17 -6.71 -9.59
C LEU A 26 2.83 -6.17 -10.99
N CYS A 27 3.83 -5.86 -11.82
CA CYS A 27 3.60 -5.38 -13.18
C CYS A 27 2.97 -6.47 -14.05
N THR A 28 1.95 -6.11 -14.82
CA THR A 28 1.22 -7.05 -15.66
C THR A 28 1.35 -6.69 -17.14
N GLU A 29 1.28 -7.70 -18.01
CA GLU A 29 1.31 -7.51 -19.47
C GLU A 29 0.05 -6.83 -20.01
N ILE A 30 -1.06 -6.90 -19.28
CA ILE A 30 -2.35 -6.30 -19.64
C ILE A 30 -2.54 -4.88 -19.09
N SER A 31 -1.50 -4.29 -18.48
CA SER A 31 -1.58 -2.95 -17.90
C SER A 31 -1.89 -1.89 -18.96
N VAL A 32 -2.86 -1.03 -18.68
CA VAL A 32 -3.31 0.08 -19.54
C VAL A 32 -3.16 1.38 -18.76
N ILE A 33 -1.92 1.85 -18.67
CA ILE A 33 -1.56 3.14 -18.07
C ILE A 33 -1.29 4.11 -19.20
N ASP A 34 -2.01 5.24 -19.19
CA ASP A 34 -1.83 6.32 -20.16
C ASP A 34 -0.48 7.02 -19.98
N GLU A 35 -0.12 7.89 -20.94
CA GLU A 35 1.18 8.56 -20.93
C GLU A 35 1.34 9.56 -19.78
N GLU A 36 0.26 10.18 -19.31
CA GLU A 36 0.30 11.12 -18.19
C GLU A 36 0.68 10.40 -16.89
N ASP A 37 0.02 9.28 -16.61
CA ASP A 37 0.27 8.46 -15.44
C ASP A 37 1.61 7.71 -15.56
N ARG A 38 1.98 7.28 -16.78
CA ARG A 38 3.27 6.63 -17.06
C ARG A 38 4.45 7.58 -16.81
N SER A 39 4.28 8.88 -17.03
CA SER A 39 5.33 9.88 -16.79
C SER A 39 5.76 9.99 -15.31
N LYS A 40 4.93 9.48 -14.38
CA LYS A 40 5.21 9.45 -12.93
C LYS A 40 6.06 8.25 -12.51
N LEU A 41 6.18 7.24 -13.36
CA LEU A 41 6.88 6.00 -13.08
C LEU A 41 8.39 6.14 -13.33
N SER A 42 9.17 5.33 -12.64
CA SER A 42 10.59 5.14 -12.99
C SER A 42 10.72 4.54 -14.40
N GLU A 43 11.87 4.75 -15.03
CA GLU A 43 12.16 4.16 -16.34
C GLU A 43 11.99 2.63 -16.34
N LYS A 44 12.43 1.98 -15.26
CA LYS A 44 12.36 0.52 -15.12
C LYS A 44 10.92 0.02 -15.10
N LEU A 45 10.03 0.68 -14.35
CA LEU A 45 8.61 0.33 -14.30
C LEU A 45 7.88 0.68 -15.60
N SER A 46 8.18 1.85 -16.17
CA SER A 46 7.62 2.29 -17.46
C SER A 46 7.95 1.29 -18.58
N LEU A 47 9.16 0.73 -18.58
CA LEU A 47 9.58 -0.30 -19.53
C LEU A 47 8.96 -1.69 -19.28
N ALA A 48 8.50 -1.99 -18.06
CA ALA A 48 7.90 -3.28 -17.74
C ALA A 48 6.39 -3.30 -18.02
N LEU A 49 5.65 -2.25 -17.71
CA LEU A 49 4.18 -2.28 -17.79
C LEU A 49 3.66 -2.35 -19.23
N GLY A 50 2.76 -3.31 -19.50
CA GLY A 50 2.07 -3.44 -20.79
C GLY A 50 2.86 -4.16 -21.89
N LYS A 51 3.96 -4.84 -21.55
CA LYS A 51 4.74 -5.65 -22.50
C LYS A 51 4.50 -7.15 -22.31
N GLN A 52 4.43 -7.90 -23.42
CA GLN A 52 4.32 -9.37 -23.40
C GLN A 52 5.51 -10.08 -22.75
N THR A 53 6.65 -9.40 -22.61
CA THR A 53 7.83 -9.94 -21.91
C THR A 53 7.69 -9.88 -20.39
N THR A 54 6.69 -9.15 -19.89
CA THR A 54 6.52 -8.89 -18.46
C THR A 54 5.77 -10.04 -17.84
N LYS A 55 6.44 -10.73 -16.92
CA LYS A 55 5.86 -11.81 -16.14
C LYS A 55 5.58 -11.31 -14.75
N THR A 56 4.30 -11.18 -14.42
CA THR A 56 3.84 -11.01 -13.05
C THR A 56 4.31 -12.21 -12.22
N GLU A 57 4.67 -11.98 -10.97
CA GLU A 57 4.89 -13.07 -10.01
C GLU A 57 3.60 -13.89 -9.86
N THR A 58 3.72 -15.21 -9.71
CA THR A 58 2.58 -16.14 -9.64
C THR A 58 2.44 -16.77 -8.25
N GLN A 59 3.45 -16.66 -7.40
CA GLN A 59 3.38 -17.12 -6.02
C GLN A 59 2.59 -16.13 -5.16
N SER A 60 1.35 -16.51 -4.80
CA SER A 60 0.45 -15.69 -3.99
C SER A 60 1.03 -15.23 -2.65
N ASP A 61 1.87 -16.04 -2.00
CA ASP A 61 2.47 -15.67 -0.71
C ASP A 61 3.49 -14.53 -0.86
N ILE A 62 4.30 -14.56 -1.93
CA ILE A 62 5.26 -13.50 -2.24
C ILE A 62 4.50 -12.20 -2.58
N LEU A 63 3.48 -12.31 -3.42
CA LEU A 63 2.62 -11.16 -3.77
C LEU A 63 1.98 -10.55 -2.53
N THR A 64 1.46 -11.38 -1.62
CA THR A 64 0.85 -10.92 -0.37
C THR A 64 1.88 -10.19 0.51
N GLU A 65 3.08 -10.74 0.69
CA GLU A 65 4.13 -10.10 1.51
C GLU A 65 4.56 -8.73 0.93
N ILE A 66 4.63 -8.62 -0.40
CA ILE A 66 4.88 -7.36 -1.09
C ILE A 66 3.76 -6.35 -0.81
N LEU A 67 2.50 -6.77 -0.90
CA LEU A 67 1.34 -5.92 -0.65
C LEU A 67 1.27 -5.47 0.83
N ASP A 68 1.58 -6.36 1.77
CA ASP A 68 1.68 -6.05 3.20
C ASP A 68 2.78 -5.01 3.45
N ALA A 69 3.94 -5.14 2.80
CA ALA A 69 5.00 -4.15 2.87
C ALA A 69 4.57 -2.78 2.31
N LEU A 70 3.87 -2.76 1.16
CA LEU A 70 3.31 -1.53 0.59
C LEU A 70 2.23 -0.91 1.50
N PHE A 71 1.42 -1.74 2.15
CA PHE A 71 0.43 -1.28 3.12
C PHE A 71 1.10 -0.64 4.35
N LEU A 72 2.19 -1.22 4.84
CA LEU A 72 2.99 -0.64 5.91
C LEU A 72 3.57 0.73 5.51
N LEU A 73 4.06 0.85 4.27
CA LEU A 73 4.51 2.14 3.73
C LEU A 73 3.38 3.17 3.65
N CYS A 74 2.10 2.76 3.56
CA CYS A 74 0.95 3.66 3.57
C CYS A 74 0.56 4.21 4.95
N SER A 75 1.30 3.88 6.01
CA SER A 75 1.00 4.26 7.41
C SER A 75 0.98 5.77 7.70
N SER A 76 1.54 6.61 6.83
CA SER A 76 1.58 8.06 7.03
C SER A 76 1.11 8.85 5.81
N ALA A 77 0.59 10.06 6.03
CA ALA A 77 0.17 10.96 4.95
C ALA A 77 1.34 11.29 4.00
N SER A 78 2.51 11.59 4.56
CA SER A 78 3.71 11.90 3.78
C SER A 78 4.12 10.73 2.89
N SER A 79 4.08 9.50 3.42
CA SER A 79 4.51 8.32 2.66
C SER A 79 3.49 7.92 1.60
N ARG A 80 2.18 8.01 1.87
CA ARG A 80 1.14 7.84 0.84
C ARG A 80 1.31 8.85 -0.30
N ASN A 81 1.57 10.12 0.02
CA ASN A 81 1.87 11.13 -1.00
C ASN A 81 3.12 10.79 -1.82
N ALA A 82 4.20 10.35 -1.17
CA ALA A 82 5.40 9.92 -1.86
C ALA A 82 5.12 8.75 -2.81
N LEU A 83 4.36 7.73 -2.38
CA LEU A 83 3.95 6.60 -3.22
C LEU A 83 3.10 7.04 -4.43
N ARG A 84 2.14 7.96 -4.23
CA ARG A 84 1.32 8.52 -5.34
C ARG A 84 2.17 9.27 -6.36
N LEU A 85 3.10 10.10 -5.89
CA LEU A 85 4.00 10.86 -6.77
C LEU A 85 4.91 9.96 -7.62
N LYS A 86 5.18 8.74 -7.15
CA LYS A 86 5.95 7.71 -7.87
C LYS A 86 5.08 6.81 -8.76
N GLY A 87 3.79 7.11 -8.91
CA GLY A 87 2.86 6.36 -9.75
C GLY A 87 2.48 4.97 -9.21
N THR A 88 2.76 4.67 -7.94
CA THR A 88 2.48 3.37 -7.29
C THR A 88 1.02 2.95 -7.43
N TYR A 89 0.09 3.90 -7.29
CA TYR A 89 -1.35 3.65 -7.44
C TYR A 89 -1.71 3.03 -8.80
N PHE A 90 -1.10 3.49 -9.90
CA PHE A 90 -1.44 3.02 -11.24
C PHE A 90 -0.99 1.58 -11.46
N VAL A 91 0.18 1.21 -10.93
CA VAL A 91 0.65 -0.17 -10.93
C VAL A 91 -0.32 -1.07 -10.17
N LEU A 92 -0.73 -0.65 -8.97
CA LEU A 92 -1.61 -1.43 -8.10
C LEU A 92 -3.04 -1.53 -8.62
N ARG A 93 -3.56 -0.50 -9.27
CA ARG A 93 -4.88 -0.52 -9.94
C ARG A 93 -4.92 -1.59 -11.02
N ASP A 94 -3.91 -1.61 -11.88
CA ASP A 94 -3.86 -2.58 -12.98
C ASP A 94 -3.58 -4.00 -12.48
N PHE A 95 -2.77 -4.13 -11.41
CA PHE A 95 -2.57 -5.40 -10.72
C PHE A 95 -3.85 -5.91 -10.03
N HIS A 96 -4.66 -5.03 -9.42
CA HIS A 96 -5.96 -5.40 -8.85
C HIS A 96 -6.92 -5.94 -9.92
N ASN A 97 -7.03 -5.26 -11.06
CA ASN A 97 -7.80 -5.74 -12.20
C ASN A 97 -7.32 -7.12 -12.69
N PHE A 98 -6.01 -7.34 -12.73
CA PHE A 98 -5.43 -8.65 -13.04
C PHE A 98 -5.84 -9.71 -12.01
N CYS A 99 -5.77 -9.41 -10.71
CA CYS A 99 -6.15 -10.36 -9.67
C CYS A 99 -7.64 -10.74 -9.73
N ILE A 100 -8.53 -9.79 -10.03
CA ILE A 100 -9.96 -10.06 -10.26
C ILE A 100 -10.13 -11.03 -11.44
N ALA A 101 -9.37 -10.86 -12.53
CA ALA A 101 -9.42 -11.78 -13.66
C ALA A 101 -8.90 -13.18 -13.28
N GLN A 102 -7.83 -13.28 -12.48
CA GLN A 102 -7.29 -14.56 -12.03
C GLN A 102 -8.22 -15.29 -11.05
N GLN A 103 -8.94 -14.58 -10.18
CA GLN A 103 -9.93 -15.19 -9.28
C GLN A 103 -11.04 -15.95 -10.01
N GLN A 104 -11.42 -15.51 -11.22
CA GLN A 104 -12.41 -16.22 -12.03
C GLN A 104 -11.90 -17.59 -12.50
N MET A 105 -10.58 -17.82 -12.49
CA MET A 105 -9.94 -19.05 -12.92
C MET A 105 -9.51 -19.94 -11.74
N ASP A 106 -8.99 -19.36 -10.66
CA ASP A 106 -8.59 -20.04 -9.43
C ASP A 106 -8.90 -19.18 -8.19
N ASP A 107 -10.10 -19.36 -7.66
CA ASP A 107 -10.68 -18.54 -6.59
C ASP A 107 -9.86 -18.60 -5.29
N SER A 108 -9.32 -19.77 -4.92
CA SER A 108 -8.74 -19.94 -3.58
C SER A 108 -7.38 -19.27 -3.40
N ALA A 109 -6.53 -19.28 -4.42
CA ALA A 109 -5.18 -18.72 -4.35
C ALA A 109 -5.21 -17.19 -4.46
N TRP A 110 -6.00 -16.63 -5.38
CA TRP A 110 -6.00 -15.20 -5.67
C TRP A 110 -6.90 -14.38 -4.75
N LYS A 111 -7.81 -15.01 -4.00
CA LYS A 111 -8.69 -14.31 -3.06
C LYS A 111 -7.94 -13.45 -2.06
N ARG A 112 -6.92 -14.02 -1.41
CA ARG A 112 -6.10 -13.29 -0.42
C ARG A 112 -5.39 -12.12 -1.08
N THR A 113 -4.67 -12.37 -2.17
CA THR A 113 -3.90 -11.35 -2.89
C THR A 113 -4.79 -10.19 -3.34
N THR A 114 -6.00 -10.46 -3.85
CA THR A 114 -6.96 -9.41 -4.22
C THR A 114 -7.39 -8.57 -3.03
N THR A 115 -7.70 -9.20 -1.89
CA THR A 115 -8.05 -8.46 -0.67
C THR A 115 -6.88 -7.60 -0.18
N GLU A 116 -5.64 -8.05 -0.30
CA GLU A 116 -4.49 -7.25 0.12
C GLU A 116 -4.22 -6.08 -0.84
N VAL A 117 -4.35 -6.26 -2.16
CA VAL A 117 -4.19 -5.14 -3.10
C VAL A 117 -5.30 -4.10 -2.93
N GLU A 118 -6.54 -4.52 -2.65
CA GLU A 118 -7.65 -3.61 -2.33
C GLU A 118 -7.31 -2.71 -1.15
N LYS A 119 -6.77 -3.24 -0.06
CA LYS A 119 -6.37 -2.44 1.11
C LYS A 119 -5.36 -1.36 0.74
N VAL A 120 -4.37 -1.67 -0.10
CA VAL A 120 -3.34 -0.69 -0.51
C VAL A 120 -3.92 0.33 -1.48
N VAL A 121 -4.72 -0.11 -2.44
CA VAL A 121 -5.42 0.76 -3.41
C VAL A 121 -6.33 1.74 -2.68
N ASP A 122 -7.10 1.29 -1.68
CA ASP A 122 -7.95 2.13 -0.85
C ASP A 122 -7.16 3.20 -0.10
N GLN A 123 -5.91 2.91 0.27
CA GLN A 123 -5.04 3.95 0.84
C GLN A 123 -4.58 4.98 -0.19
N LEU A 124 -4.37 4.58 -1.44
CA LEU A 124 -3.74 5.45 -2.44
C LEU A 124 -4.73 6.15 -3.37
N ILE A 125 -5.98 5.68 -3.48
CA ILE A 125 -6.99 6.22 -4.40
C ILE A 125 -7.42 7.65 -4.06
N CYS A 126 -7.63 7.97 -2.78
CA CYS A 126 -8.00 9.32 -2.35
C CYS A 126 -6.76 10.13 -1.99
N GLU A 127 -6.65 11.36 -2.50
CA GLU A 127 -5.59 12.29 -2.09
C GLU A 127 -5.75 12.72 -0.62
N GLU A 128 -4.66 13.15 0.02
CA GLU A 128 -4.73 13.57 1.43
C GLU A 128 -5.64 14.80 1.63
N LYS A 129 -5.78 15.68 0.63
CA LYS A 129 -6.68 16.84 0.72
C LYS A 129 -8.17 16.45 0.72
N GLU A 130 -8.48 15.25 0.22
CA GLU A 130 -9.84 14.73 0.04
C GLU A 130 -10.26 13.84 1.22
N ARG A 131 -9.30 13.41 2.03
CA ARG A 131 -9.57 12.61 3.22
C ARG A 131 -10.26 13.47 4.30
N PRO A 132 -11.16 12.88 5.10
CA PRO A 132 -11.88 13.66 6.11
C PRO A 132 -10.92 14.24 7.15
N SER A 133 -11.03 15.54 7.41
CA SER A 133 -10.17 16.29 8.33
C SER A 133 -10.16 15.73 9.75
N GLU A 134 -11.25 15.07 10.16
CA GLU A 134 -11.40 14.40 11.45
C GLU A 134 -10.35 13.29 11.67
N PHE A 135 -9.79 12.71 10.60
CA PHE A 135 -8.77 11.66 10.64
C PHE A 135 -7.35 12.17 10.39
N HIS A 136 -7.15 13.47 10.11
CA HIS A 136 -5.83 14.04 9.84
C HIS A 136 -5.01 14.31 11.10
N GLU A 137 -5.66 14.63 12.22
CA GLU A 137 -4.98 15.16 13.40
C GLU A 137 -5.09 14.28 14.64
N LYS A 138 -6.03 13.33 14.67
CA LYS A 138 -6.26 12.49 15.85
C LYS A 138 -5.67 11.10 15.62
N SER A 139 -4.52 10.86 16.26
CA SER A 139 -4.03 9.50 16.45
C SER A 139 -5.13 8.70 17.18
N LEU A 140 -5.36 7.43 16.81
CA LEU A 140 -6.25 6.56 17.59
C LEU A 140 -5.83 6.47 19.08
N ARG A 141 -4.55 6.72 19.38
CA ARG A 141 -4.01 6.81 20.75
C ARG A 141 -4.43 8.06 21.51
N SER A 142 -4.91 9.09 20.80
CA SER A 142 -5.39 10.35 21.37
C SER A 142 -6.90 10.36 21.58
N ILE A 143 -7.59 9.28 21.19
CA ILE A 143 -9.01 9.09 21.49
C ILE A 143 -9.13 8.77 22.98
N ALA A 144 -9.91 9.56 23.71
CA ALA A 144 -10.22 9.28 25.10
C ALA A 144 -10.91 7.92 25.20
N PHE A 145 -10.37 7.03 26.04
CA PHE A 145 -11.04 5.77 26.34
C PHE A 145 -12.36 6.03 27.07
N ASP A 146 -13.37 5.20 26.77
CA ASP A 146 -14.61 5.19 27.53
C ASP A 146 -14.30 4.94 29.03
N PRO A 147 -14.99 5.61 29.97
CA PRO A 147 -14.78 5.42 31.41
C PRO A 147 -14.82 3.96 31.87
N VAL A 148 -15.62 3.11 31.21
CA VAL A 148 -15.72 1.68 31.47
C VAL A 148 -14.42 0.95 31.11
N VAL A 149 -13.76 1.35 30.02
CA VAL A 149 -12.50 0.76 29.57
C VAL A 149 -11.36 1.18 30.50
N VAL A 150 -11.32 2.45 30.90
CA VAL A 150 -10.34 2.97 31.89
C VAL A 150 -10.44 2.18 33.20
N SER A 151 -11.66 2.02 33.72
CA SER A 151 -11.90 1.27 34.97
C SER A 151 -11.48 -0.21 34.90
N LYS A 152 -11.49 -0.83 33.71
CA LYS A 152 -11.02 -2.20 33.53
C LYS A 152 -9.49 -2.28 33.46
N LEU A 153 -8.85 -1.31 32.80
CA LEU A 153 -7.40 -1.22 32.74
C LEU A 153 -6.77 -0.97 34.12
N ASP A 154 -7.40 -0.12 34.93
CA ASP A 154 -6.93 0.16 36.29
C ASP A 154 -7.00 -1.07 37.20
N LYS A 155 -8.04 -1.91 37.05
CA LYS A 155 -8.17 -3.17 37.80
C LYS A 155 -7.08 -4.17 37.41
N ILE A 156 -6.80 -4.30 36.12
CA ILE A 156 -5.78 -5.23 35.61
C ILE A 156 -4.38 -4.81 36.09
N ASN A 157 -4.09 -3.51 36.17
CA ASN A 157 -2.81 -3.03 36.69
C ASN A 157 -2.67 -3.23 38.20
N LEU A 158 -3.76 -3.20 38.97
CA LEU A 158 -3.74 -3.52 40.40
C LEU A 158 -3.54 -5.01 40.68
N ASP A 159 -3.93 -5.89 39.76
CA ASP A 159 -3.78 -7.36 39.91
C ASP A 159 -2.37 -7.86 39.53
N LEU A 160 -1.48 -6.95 39.09
CA LEU A 160 -0.11 -7.25 38.66
C LEU A 160 0.98 -6.76 39.64
N ASP A 161 0.59 -6.09 40.74
CA ASP A 161 1.44 -5.72 41.88
C ASP A 161 1.26 -6.70 43.05
#